data_AF-A0A327SJD3-F1
#
_entry.id   AF-A0A327SJD3-F1
#
_cell.length_a   1.000
_cell.length_b   1.000
_cell.length_c   1.000
_cell.angle_alpha   90.00
_cell.angle_beta   90.00
_cell.angle_gamma   90.00
#
_symmetry.space_group_name_H-M   'P 1'
#
loop_
_entity.id
_entity.type
_entity.pdbx_description
1 polymer ?
#
loop_
_entity_poly.entity_id
_entity_poly.type
_entity_poly.pdbx_seq_one_letter_code
_entity_poly.pdbx_strand_id
1 'polypeptide(L)'
;MLSVRWRVLNLLYYITPNWKLENGGHLELWTDGPEQKPIIIESKFNRLVIMATHDRSWHSVNQVTIDRNRCCISNYCFSDSSLKLSDQFHVTKFRGRPNDTVANIILNVDAQLRMLLRRLFKKGVRKNPHVYKKN
;
A
#
# COMPACT_ATOMS: atom_id res chain seq x y z
N MET A 1 19.40 19.10 -4.54
CA MET A 1 17.94 19.18 -4.30
C MET A 1 17.43 17.75 -4.16
N LEU A 2 16.92 17.32 -3.00
CA LEU A 2 16.40 15.95 -2.86
C LEU A 2 15.17 15.82 -3.78
N SER A 3 15.31 15.17 -4.93
CA SER A 3 14.19 14.98 -5.85
C SER A 3 13.20 14.02 -5.21
N VAL A 4 11.95 14.46 -5.09
CA VAL A 4 10.87 13.58 -4.63
C VAL A 4 10.56 12.65 -5.79
N ARG A 5 10.88 11.36 -5.64
CA ARG A 5 10.55 10.34 -6.64
C ARG A 5 9.15 9.78 -6.37
N TRP A 6 8.44 9.47 -7.44
CA TRP A 6 7.12 8.85 -7.42
C TRP A 6 7.25 7.35 -7.27
N ARG A 7 6.56 6.76 -6.28
CA ARG A 7 6.39 5.31 -6.24
C ARG A 7 5.36 4.94 -7.31
N VAL A 8 5.79 4.22 -8.34
CA VAL A 8 4.95 3.90 -9.52
C VAL A 8 4.49 2.45 -9.53
N LEU A 9 5.28 1.52 -8.96
CA LEU A 9 4.92 0.10 -8.89
C LEU A 9 5.18 -0.46 -7.49
N ASN A 10 4.28 -1.35 -7.07
CA ASN A 10 4.46 -2.24 -5.93
C ASN A 10 4.65 -3.67 -6.45
N LEU A 11 5.65 -4.37 -5.92
CA LEU A 11 5.99 -5.74 -6.29
C LEU A 11 5.84 -6.64 -5.07
N LEU A 12 5.22 -7.80 -5.25
CA LEU A 12 5.12 -8.85 -4.23
C LEU A 12 5.48 -10.21 -4.85
N TYR A 13 6.55 -10.82 -4.37
CA TYR A 13 6.96 -12.16 -4.78
C TYR A 13 6.73 -13.16 -3.64
N TYR A 14 5.92 -14.18 -3.90
CA TYR A 14 5.49 -15.16 -2.90
C TYR A 14 6.44 -16.36 -2.85
N ILE A 15 6.98 -16.64 -1.67
CA ILE A 15 8.05 -17.64 -1.49
C ILE A 15 7.67 -18.81 -0.57
N THR A 16 6.47 -18.82 0.01
CA THR A 16 6.01 -19.96 0.81
C THR A 16 5.44 -21.07 -0.10
N PRO A 17 6.04 -22.28 -0.11
CA PRO A 17 5.52 -23.41 -0.89
C PRO A 17 4.20 -23.94 -0.32
N ASN A 18 3.37 -24.52 -1.19
CA ASN A 18 2.12 -25.21 -0.83
C ASN A 18 1.15 -24.37 0.02
N TRP A 19 1.13 -23.05 -0.21
CA TRP A 19 0.17 -22.15 0.42
C TRP A 19 -1.20 -22.29 -0.25
N LYS A 20 -2.24 -22.57 0.53
CA LYS A 20 -3.61 -22.81 0.04
C LYS A 20 -4.49 -21.57 0.21
N LEU A 21 -5.54 -21.47 -0.61
CA LEU A 21 -6.54 -20.40 -0.54
C LEU A 21 -7.23 -20.27 0.83
N GLU A 22 -7.48 -21.40 1.50
CA GLU A 22 -8.15 -21.46 2.82
C GLU A 22 -7.31 -20.88 3.98
N ASN A 23 -5.99 -20.75 3.79
CA ASN A 23 -5.07 -20.27 4.81
C ASN A 23 -5.10 -18.73 4.98
N GLY A 24 -5.76 -18.01 4.05
CA GLY A 24 -5.72 -16.56 3.99
C GLY A 24 -4.32 -16.01 3.66
N GLY A 25 -4.03 -14.78 4.06
CA GLY A 25 -2.76 -14.11 3.73
C GLY A 25 -2.61 -13.76 2.24
N HIS A 26 -3.69 -13.61 1.49
CA HIS A 26 -3.73 -13.24 0.09
C HIS A 26 -3.87 -11.75 -0.12
N LEU A 27 -3.35 -11.26 -1.25
CA LEU A 27 -3.52 -9.88 -1.64
C LEU A 27 -4.98 -9.65 -2.05
N GLU A 28 -5.60 -8.61 -1.49
CA GLU A 28 -6.93 -8.14 -1.85
C GLU A 28 -6.79 -6.85 -2.65
N LEU A 29 -7.42 -6.77 -3.81
CA LEU A 29 -7.47 -5.58 -4.66
C LEU A 29 -8.91 -5.03 -4.67
N TRP A 30 -9.08 -3.78 -4.25
CA TRP A 30 -10.40 -3.15 -4.10
C TRP A 30 -10.61 -2.15 -5.24
N THR A 31 -10.82 -2.66 -6.45
CA THR A 31 -10.89 -1.88 -7.70
C THR A 31 -11.99 -0.83 -7.71
N ASP A 32 -13.12 -1.16 -7.07
CA ASP A 32 -14.33 -0.34 -6.99
C ASP A 32 -14.44 0.40 -5.65
N GLY A 33 -13.34 0.46 -4.90
CA GLY A 33 -13.24 1.15 -3.63
C GLY A 33 -13.34 0.22 -2.41
N PRO A 34 -12.95 0.73 -1.23
CA PRO A 34 -12.76 -0.07 -0.01
C PRO A 34 -14.06 -0.59 0.62
N GLU A 35 -15.23 -0.17 0.12
CA GLU A 35 -16.54 -0.62 0.58
C GLU A 35 -17.09 -1.79 -0.25
N GLN A 36 -16.51 -2.06 -1.42
CA GLN A 36 -16.96 -3.10 -2.35
C GLN A 36 -16.23 -4.42 -2.14
N LYS A 37 -16.61 -5.51 -2.80
CA LYS A 37 -15.88 -6.78 -2.65
C LYS A 37 -14.51 -6.71 -3.31
N PRO A 38 -13.43 -7.19 -2.66
CA PRO A 38 -12.12 -7.24 -3.27
C PRO A 38 -11.99 -8.40 -4.26
N ILE A 39 -11.11 -8.23 -5.24
CA ILE A 39 -10.53 -9.32 -6.02
C ILE A 39 -9.39 -9.93 -5.19
N ILE A 40 -9.40 -11.26 -5.03
CA ILE A 40 -8.37 -11.97 -4.26
C ILE A 40 -7.31 -12.54 -5.22
N ILE A 41 -6.04 -12.18 -4.96
CA ILE A 41 -4.88 -12.77 -5.62
C ILE A 41 -4.19 -13.70 -4.63
N GLU A 42 -4.38 -15.01 -4.85
CA GLU A 42 -3.78 -16.05 -4.02
C GLU A 42 -2.25 -15.90 -3.95
N SER A 43 -1.70 -16.13 -2.76
CA SER A 43 -0.25 -16.09 -2.49
C SER A 43 0.45 -17.39 -2.90
N LYS A 44 0.23 -17.79 -4.16
CA LYS A 44 0.78 -19.01 -4.72
C LYS A 44 2.31 -18.93 -4.78
N PHE A 45 2.98 -20.01 -4.41
CA PHE A 45 4.44 -20.09 -4.49
C PHE A 45 4.97 -19.74 -5.88
N ASN A 46 6.09 -19.00 -5.92
CA ASN A 46 6.78 -18.55 -7.11
C ASN A 46 5.93 -17.63 -8.03
N ARG A 47 4.90 -16.98 -7.47
CA ARG A 47 4.13 -15.94 -8.17
C ARG A 47 4.69 -14.57 -7.82
N LEU A 48 5.01 -13.79 -8.85
CA LEU A 48 5.27 -12.35 -8.75
C LEU A 48 4.00 -11.58 -9.12
N VAL A 49 3.56 -10.69 -8.25
CA VAL A 49 2.49 -9.72 -8.51
C VAL A 49 3.12 -8.35 -8.67
N ILE A 50 2.75 -7.64 -9.73
CA ILE A 50 3.15 -6.26 -9.99
C ILE A 50 1.88 -5.42 -10.06
N MET A 51 1.82 -4.34 -9.29
CA MET A 51 0.66 -3.47 -9.19
C MET A 51 1.05 -2.02 -9.43
N ALA A 52 0.31 -1.36 -10.31
CA ALA A 52 0.36 0.08 -10.50
C ALA A 52 0.01 0.82 -9.19
N THR A 53 0.83 1.80 -8.81
CA THR A 53 0.57 2.64 -7.64
C THR A 53 -0.02 3.96 -8.09
N HIS A 54 -1.25 4.23 -7.65
CA HIS A 54 -1.94 5.49 -7.84
C HIS A 54 -3.01 5.68 -6.75
N ASP A 55 -3.70 6.81 -6.73
CA ASP A 55 -4.72 7.16 -5.74
C ASP A 55 -5.86 6.12 -5.57
N ARG A 56 -6.22 5.42 -6.66
CA ARG A 56 -7.22 4.34 -6.68
C ARG A 56 -6.68 2.93 -6.43
N SER A 57 -5.39 2.74 -6.18
CA SER A 57 -4.80 1.40 -5.99
C SER A 57 -5.05 0.88 -4.56
N TRP A 58 -6.30 0.74 -4.16
CA TRP A 58 -6.68 0.20 -2.85
C TRP A 58 -6.36 -1.28 -2.76
N HIS A 59 -5.60 -1.65 -1.73
CA HIS A 59 -5.19 -3.03 -1.51
C HIS A 59 -5.00 -3.33 -0.03
N SER A 60 -5.15 -4.60 0.32
CA SER A 60 -4.87 -5.15 1.65
C SER A 60 -4.35 -6.57 1.54
N VAL A 61 -4.04 -7.18 2.67
CA VAL A 61 -3.81 -8.63 2.75
C VAL A 61 -4.86 -9.18 3.72
N ASN A 62 -5.60 -10.22 3.32
CA ASN A 62 -6.54 -10.85 4.25
C ASN A 62 -5.79 -11.60 5.35
N GLN A 63 -6.44 -11.78 6.49
CA GLN A 63 -5.83 -12.38 7.67
C GLN A 63 -5.35 -13.81 7.37
N VAL A 64 -4.16 -14.16 7.87
CA VAL A 64 -3.70 -15.55 7.90
C VAL A 64 -4.45 -16.28 9.01
N THR A 65 -5.06 -17.42 8.69
CA THR A 65 -5.99 -18.15 9.59
C THR A 65 -5.36 -19.39 10.23
N ILE A 66 -4.11 -19.68 9.91
CA ILE A 66 -3.38 -20.85 10.39
C ILE A 66 -2.07 -20.45 11.06
N ASP A 67 -1.54 -21.32 11.92
CA ASP A 67 -0.24 -21.11 12.57
C ASP A 67 0.94 -21.48 11.65
N ARG A 68 1.06 -20.74 10.54
CA ARG A 68 2.17 -20.87 9.58
C ARG A 68 2.54 -19.52 8.98
N ASN A 69 3.80 -19.37 8.60
CA ASN A 69 4.31 -18.13 8.02
C ASN A 69 4.02 -18.02 6.52
N ARG A 70 3.22 -17.01 6.14
CA ARG A 70 3.10 -16.51 4.77
C ARG A 70 4.24 -15.53 4.49
N CYS A 71 5.24 -15.97 3.74
CA CYS A 71 6.44 -15.21 3.41
C CYS A 71 6.32 -14.60 2.01
N CYS A 72 6.68 -13.32 1.90
CA CYS A 72 6.75 -12.61 0.63
C CYS A 72 7.92 -11.61 0.62
N ILE A 73 8.51 -11.41 -0.55
CA ILE A 73 9.48 -10.33 -0.79
C ILE A 73 8.70 -9.19 -1.44
N SER A 74 8.64 -8.05 -0.76
CA SER A 74 7.98 -6.84 -1.25
C SER A 74 8.99 -5.77 -1.66
N ASN A 75 8.77 -5.11 -2.78
CA ASN A 75 9.61 -3.99 -3.22
C ASN A 75 8.78 -2.90 -3.92
N TYR A 76 9.38 -1.74 -4.11
CA TYR A 76 8.79 -0.56 -4.74
C TYR A 76 9.71 -0.04 -5.84
N CYS A 77 9.14 0.22 -7.02
CA CYS A 77 9.86 0.93 -8.08
C CYS A 77 9.48 2.41 -8.06
N PHE A 78 10.50 3.26 -8.20
CA PHE A 78 10.36 4.70 -8.17
C PHE A 78 10.75 5.33 -9.51
N SER A 79 10.02 6.36 -9.94
CA SER A 79 10.25 7.13 -11.16
C SER A 79 10.35 8.63 -10.85
N ASP A 80 10.98 9.39 -11.74
CA ASP A 80 10.99 10.86 -11.68
C ASP A 80 9.65 11.47 -12.12
N SER A 81 8.84 10.72 -12.87
CA SER A 81 7.47 11.08 -13.27
C SER A 81 6.42 10.22 -12.57
N SER A 82 5.23 10.78 -12.38
CA SER A 82 4.06 10.02 -11.91
C SER A 82 3.60 8.99 -12.95
N LEU A 83 2.86 7.97 -12.50
CA LEU A 83 2.34 6.95 -13.41
C LEU A 83 1.21 7.50 -14.29
N LYS A 84 0.32 8.31 -13.72
CA LYS A 84 -0.72 9.06 -14.46
C LYS A 84 -0.45 10.55 -14.37
N LEU A 85 -0.81 11.29 -15.43
CA LEU A 85 -0.72 12.75 -15.44
C LEU A 85 -1.60 13.42 -14.38
N SER A 86 -2.69 12.77 -14.00
CA SER A 86 -3.62 13.25 -12.97
C SER A 86 -3.15 12.97 -11.55
N ASP A 87 -2.12 12.15 -11.35
CA ASP A 87 -1.67 11.77 -10.01
C ASP A 87 -1.14 12.99 -9.27
N GLN A 88 -1.70 13.23 -8.09
CA GLN A 88 -1.25 14.28 -7.18
C GLN A 88 -0.55 13.65 -6.00
N PHE A 89 0.38 14.39 -5.40
CA PHE A 89 1.01 13.93 -4.17
C PHE A 89 -0.05 13.82 -3.05
N HIS A 90 -0.12 12.65 -2.42
CA HIS A 90 -0.96 12.40 -1.26
C HIS A 90 -0.23 11.52 -0.24
N VAL A 91 -0.57 11.66 1.03
CA VAL A 91 -0.14 10.69 2.04
C VAL A 91 -0.88 9.36 1.82
N THR A 92 -0.27 8.25 2.23
CA THR A 92 -0.97 6.97 2.25
C THR A 92 -2.18 7.07 3.16
N LYS A 93 -3.36 6.85 2.57
CA LYS A 93 -4.65 6.81 3.27
C LYS A 93 -4.96 5.37 3.66
N PHE A 94 -5.36 5.17 4.90
CA PHE A 94 -5.82 3.88 5.40
C PHE A 94 -7.33 3.93 5.59
N ARG A 95 -7.99 2.78 5.52
CA ARG A 95 -9.42 2.59 5.72
C ARG A 95 -9.65 1.33 6.55
N GLY A 96 -10.71 1.33 7.34
CA GLY A 96 -11.19 0.12 8.01
C GLY A 96 -11.75 -0.87 7.01
N ARG A 97 -11.99 -2.10 7.46
CA ARG A 97 -12.74 -3.10 6.67
C ARG A 97 -14.17 -2.58 6.40
N PRO A 98 -14.87 -3.12 5.39
CA PRO A 98 -16.30 -2.83 5.21
C PRO A 98 -17.05 -3.01 6.54
N ASN A 99 -17.92 -2.05 6.86
CA ASN A 99 -18.71 -1.96 8.09
C ASN A 99 -17.98 -1.51 9.37
N ASP A 100 -16.67 -1.26 9.34
CA ASP A 100 -15.96 -0.68 10.49
C ASP A 100 -16.06 0.85 10.51
N THR A 101 -17.24 1.36 10.87
CA THR A 101 -17.57 2.78 10.77
C THR A 101 -16.70 3.65 11.66
N VAL A 102 -16.45 3.22 12.90
CA VAL A 102 -15.67 3.99 13.88
C VAL A 102 -14.22 4.09 13.44
N ALA A 103 -13.58 2.97 13.05
CA ALA A 103 -12.21 3.01 12.56
C ALA A 103 -12.10 3.87 11.30
N ASN A 104 -13.08 3.80 10.39
CA ASN A 104 -13.09 4.63 9.19
C ASN A 104 -13.15 6.13 9.49
N ILE A 105 -13.92 6.57 10.48
CA ILE A 105 -13.96 7.97 10.91
C ILE A 105 -12.58 8.40 11.42
N ILE A 106 -12.00 7.63 12.35
CA ILE A 106 -10.68 7.92 12.95
C ILE A 106 -9.60 8.01 11.86
N LEU A 107 -9.56 7.02 10.95
CA LEU A 107 -8.56 6.96 9.87
C LEU A 107 -8.72 8.08 8.84
N ASN A 108 -9.95 8.55 8.59
CA ASN A 108 -10.18 9.71 7.73
C ASN A 108 -9.64 11.00 8.36
N VAL A 109 -9.94 11.22 9.64
CA VAL A 109 -9.44 12.39 10.38
C VAL A 109 -7.91 12.37 10.44
N ASP A 110 -7.30 11.23 10.73
CA ASP A 110 -5.84 11.05 10.68
C ASP A 110 -5.26 11.44 9.31
N ALA A 111 -5.85 10.92 8.23
CA ALA A 111 -5.36 11.20 6.88
C ALA A 111 -5.45 12.71 6.56
N GLN A 112 -6.53 13.38 6.95
CA GLN A 112 -6.70 14.82 6.77
C GLN A 112 -5.67 15.62 7.59
N LEU A 113 -5.47 15.26 8.86
CA LEU A 113 -4.49 15.92 9.72
C LEU A 113 -3.06 15.74 9.19
N ARG A 114 -2.68 14.52 8.79
CA ARG A 114 -1.36 14.26 8.18
C ARG A 114 -1.16 15.01 6.87
N MET A 115 -2.20 15.16 6.06
CA MET A 115 -2.15 16.00 4.85
C MET A 115 -1.95 17.48 5.18
N LEU A 116 -2.68 18.01 6.16
CA LEU A 116 -2.52 19.39 6.62
C LEU A 116 -1.09 19.64 7.14
N LEU A 117 -0.60 18.75 8.01
CA LEU A 117 0.76 18.82 8.52
C LEU A 117 1.81 18.75 7.40
N ARG A 118 1.60 17.95 6.35
CA ARG A 118 2.50 17.90 5.19
C ARG A 118 2.49 19.16 4.34
N ARG A 119 1.38 19.91 4.30
CA ARG A 119 1.31 21.22 3.64
C ARG A 119 2.13 22.27 4.39
N LEU A 120 2.05 22.27 5.73
CA LEU A 120 2.81 23.18 6.59
C LEU A 120 4.29 22.79 6.70
N PHE A 121 4.59 21.50 6.82
CA PHE A 121 5.93 20.93 6.95
C PHE A 121 6.27 20.01 5.78
N LYS A 122 6.66 20.58 4.63
CA LYS A 122 6.91 19.84 3.37
C LYS A 122 7.88 18.64 3.54
N LYS A 123 8.93 18.80 4.35
CA LYS A 123 9.92 17.73 4.63
C LYS A 123 9.48 16.75 5.74
N GLY A 124 8.29 16.94 6.30
CA GLY A 124 7.80 16.23 7.49
C GLY A 124 8.36 16.85 8.76
N VAL A 125 7.71 16.54 9.89
CA VAL A 125 8.12 17.02 11.22
C VAL A 125 9.39 16.29 11.70
N ARG A 126 9.60 15.07 11.25
CA ARG A 126 10.76 14.23 11.58
C ARG A 126 11.65 14.04 10.34
N LYS A 127 12.97 14.15 10.53
CA LYS A 127 13.95 13.79 9.49
C LYS A 127 13.81 12.30 9.17
N ASN A 128 13.62 11.98 7.89
CA ASN A 128 13.54 10.59 7.43
C ASN A 128 14.96 9.98 7.38
N PRO A 129 15.26 8.93 8.18
CA PRO A 129 16.58 8.30 8.21
C PRO A 129 16.89 7.52 6.92
N HIS A 130 15.88 7.20 6.11
CA HIS A 130 16.02 6.43 4.86
C HIS A 130 16.23 7.32 3.63
N VAL A 131 16.61 8.58 3.81
CA VAL A 131 16.95 9.47 2.69
C VAL A 131 18.44 9.37 2.42
N TYR A 132 18.79 8.72 1.31
CA TYR A 132 20.15 8.73 0.80
C TYR A 132 20.52 10.16 0.39
N LYS A 133 21.47 10.77 1.09
CA LYS A 133 22.06 12.03 0.67
C LYS A 133 23.09 11.71 -0.41
N LYS A 134 22.83 12.16 -1.63
CA LYS A 134 23.86 12.15 -2.68
C LYS A 134 24.90 13.18 -2.26
N ASN A 135 26.12 12.73 -1.96
CA ASN A 135 27.28 13.61 -1.82
C ASN A 135 27.58 14.26 -3.18
#